data_AF-A0A960XPJ0-F1
#
_entry.id   AF-A0A960XPJ0-F1
#
_cell.length_a   1.000
_cell.length_b   1.000
_cell.length_c   1.000
_cell.angle_alpha   90.00
_cell.angle_beta   90.00
_cell.angle_gamma   90.00
#
_symmetry.space_group_name_H-M   'P 1'
#
loop_
_entity.id
_entity.type
_entity.pdbx_description
1 polymer ?
#
loop_
_entity_poly.entity_id
_entity_poly.type
_entity_poly.pdbx_seq_one_letter_code
_entity_poly.pdbx_strand_id
1 'polypeptide(L)'
;MKPAIIALALTATSHAWQPAPDSMLTEWGEKLNPDSTWTEYPRPAFERKEWRNLNGLWNYAVTRKSADSAPSSWSGEILVPFCIESALSGVKKRVTPDDAVWYQRSFDAPAPS
;
A
#
# COMPACT_ATOMS: atom_id res chain seq x y z
N MET A 1 17.85 -36.27 26.48
CA MET A 1 17.58 -34.82 26.58
C MET A 1 17.09 -34.37 25.20
N LYS A 2 15.84 -33.92 25.05
CA LYS A 2 15.27 -33.47 23.77
C LYS A 2 15.36 -31.93 23.73
N PRO A 3 15.93 -31.30 22.68
CA PRO A 3 15.93 -29.85 22.59
C PRO A 3 14.52 -29.37 22.25
N ALA A 4 13.99 -28.46 23.07
CA ALA A 4 12.76 -27.75 22.77
C ALA A 4 13.09 -26.63 21.77
N ILE A 5 12.56 -26.75 20.56
CA ILE A 5 12.61 -25.68 19.55
C ILE A 5 11.52 -24.68 19.93
N ILE A 6 11.93 -23.50 20.40
CA ILE A 6 11.02 -22.37 20.63
C ILE A 6 10.80 -21.72 19.26
N ALA A 7 9.63 -21.96 18.66
CA ALA A 7 9.19 -21.25 17.47
C ALA A 7 8.72 -19.85 17.87
N LEU A 8 9.49 -18.83 17.51
CA LEU A 8 9.09 -17.43 17.65
C LEU A 8 8.12 -17.11 16.50
N ALA A 9 6.81 -17.09 16.79
CA ALA A 9 5.81 -16.64 15.84
C ALA A 9 5.96 -15.12 15.61
N LEU A 10 6.47 -14.74 14.44
CA LEU A 10 6.41 -13.36 13.95
C LEU A 10 4.95 -13.04 13.60
N THR A 11 4.21 -12.48 14.55
CA THR A 11 2.90 -11.91 14.25
C THR A 11 3.13 -10.61 13.46
N ALA A 12 2.94 -10.66 12.15
CA ALA A 12 2.78 -9.46 11.35
C ALA A 12 1.48 -8.79 11.81
N THR A 13 1.59 -7.77 12.65
CA THR A 13 0.44 -6.94 13.01
C THR A 13 0.07 -6.11 11.79
N SER A 14 -0.98 -6.49 11.07
CA SER A 14 -1.62 -5.60 10.10
C SER A 14 -2.17 -4.42 10.87
N HIS A 15 -1.48 -3.29 10.83
CA HIS A 15 -1.97 -2.06 11.45
C HIS A 15 -3.08 -1.54 10.54
N ALA A 16 -4.31 -1.41 11.06
CA ALA A 16 -5.40 -0.83 10.29
C ALA A 16 -4.98 0.56 9.83
N TRP A 17 -5.00 0.78 8.51
CA TRP A 17 -4.59 2.05 7.92
C TRP A 17 -5.41 3.21 8.50
N GLN A 18 -4.73 4.34 8.73
CA GLN A 18 -5.33 5.64 9.05
C GLN A 18 -4.51 6.75 8.36
N PRO A 19 -5.10 7.92 8.08
CA PRO A 19 -4.32 9.07 7.61
C PRO A 19 -3.17 9.39 8.57
N ALA A 20 -1.99 9.70 8.03
CA ALA A 20 -0.88 10.15 8.87
C ALA A 20 -1.23 11.52 9.51
N PRO A 21 -0.69 11.83 10.70
CA PRO A 21 -0.98 13.08 11.37
C PRO A 21 -0.74 14.32 10.49
N ASP A 22 -1.75 15.19 10.38
CA ASP A 22 -1.70 16.44 9.62
C ASP A 22 -2.62 17.49 10.25
N SER A 23 -2.21 18.75 10.22
CA SER A 23 -2.99 19.88 10.74
C SER A 23 -4.02 20.41 9.74
N MET A 24 -4.02 19.92 8.49
CA MET A 24 -4.88 20.40 7.41
C MET A 24 -5.82 19.33 6.83
N LEU A 25 -6.14 18.27 7.59
CA LEU A 25 -7.19 17.33 7.13
C LEU A 25 -8.55 18.01 7.11
N THR A 26 -9.29 17.79 6.02
CA THR A 26 -10.70 18.15 5.92
C THR A 26 -11.55 17.03 6.50
N GLU A 27 -12.82 17.31 6.80
CA GLU A 27 -13.78 16.29 7.25
C GLU A 27 -13.85 15.08 6.31
N TRP A 28 -13.72 15.29 5.00
CA TRP A 28 -13.68 14.21 4.02
C TRP A 28 -12.41 13.36 4.10
N GLY A 29 -11.27 13.98 4.41
CA GLY A 29 -9.99 13.28 4.59
C GLY A 29 -9.96 12.44 5.86
N GLU A 30 -10.57 12.94 6.95
CA GLU A 30 -10.70 12.21 8.22
C GLU A 30 -11.60 10.97 8.09
N LYS A 31 -12.65 11.07 7.26
CA LYS A 31 -13.63 10.00 7.02
C LYS A 31 -13.25 9.07 5.87
N LEU A 32 -12.04 9.19 5.32
CA LEU A 32 -11.61 8.37 4.20
C LEU A 32 -11.57 6.89 4.59
N ASN A 33 -12.26 6.04 3.83
CA ASN A 33 -12.24 4.61 3.99
C ASN A 33 -11.35 3.96 2.89
N PRO A 34 -10.31 3.19 3.25
CA PRO A 34 -9.48 2.44 2.31
C PRO A 34 -10.25 1.60 1.29
N ASP A 35 -11.36 0.99 1.73
CA ASP A 35 -12.15 0.06 0.91
C ASP A 35 -13.01 0.77 -0.14
N SER A 36 -13.14 2.10 -0.04
CA SER A 36 -13.89 2.93 -0.98
C SER A 36 -13.02 3.95 -1.70
N THR A 37 -11.71 3.74 -1.77
CA THR A 37 -10.80 4.65 -2.47
C THR A 37 -10.96 4.52 -3.99
N TRP A 38 -11.55 5.56 -4.60
CA TRP A 38 -11.71 5.76 -6.05
C TRP A 38 -11.94 4.45 -6.82
N THR A 39 -13.18 3.99 -6.85
CA THR A 39 -13.56 2.72 -7.47
C THR A 39 -13.96 2.84 -8.95
N GLU A 40 -14.03 4.06 -9.47
CA GLU A 40 -14.59 4.32 -10.81
C GLU A 40 -13.67 3.87 -11.96
N TYR A 41 -14.29 3.31 -13.00
CA TYR A 41 -13.61 2.88 -14.21
C TYR A 41 -13.12 4.11 -15.01
N PRO A 42 -11.83 4.18 -15.43
CA PRO A 42 -11.25 5.38 -16.03
C PRO A 42 -11.94 5.88 -17.32
N ARG A 43 -12.67 5.01 -18.04
CA ARG A 43 -13.40 5.37 -19.27
C ARG A 43 -14.80 4.76 -19.26
N PRO A 44 -15.80 5.38 -18.61
CA PRO A 44 -17.11 4.76 -18.40
C PRO A 44 -17.78 4.22 -19.67
N ALA A 45 -17.62 4.91 -20.80
CA ALA A 45 -18.16 4.47 -22.10
C ALA A 45 -17.47 3.22 -22.70
N PHE A 46 -16.34 2.78 -22.16
CA PHE A 46 -15.52 1.65 -22.65
C PHE A 46 -15.25 0.64 -21.54
N GLU A 47 -16.21 0.47 -20.62
CA GLU A 47 -16.10 -0.49 -19.53
C GLU A 47 -15.99 -1.91 -20.07
N ARG A 48 -15.02 -2.65 -19.53
CA ARG A 48 -14.84 -4.08 -19.80
C ARG A 48 -15.43 -4.86 -18.63
N LYS A 49 -16.15 -5.94 -18.95
CA LYS A 49 -16.80 -6.80 -17.94
C LYS A 49 -15.80 -7.38 -16.95
N GLU A 50 -14.62 -7.75 -17.43
CA GLU A 50 -13.55 -8.34 -16.62
C GLU A 50 -12.50 -7.29 -16.25
N TRP A 51 -12.94 -6.23 -15.59
CA TRP A 51 -12.05 -5.23 -15.01
C TRP A 51 -12.07 -5.31 -13.48
N ARG A 52 -10.91 -5.11 -12.87
CA ARG A 52 -10.78 -5.02 -11.43
C ARG A 52 -9.90 -3.85 -11.04
N ASN A 53 -10.39 -3.05 -10.10
CA ASN A 53 -9.62 -2.01 -9.47
C ASN A 53 -8.60 -2.60 -8.49
N LEU A 54 -7.36 -2.12 -8.51
CA LEU A 54 -6.31 -2.52 -7.58
C LEU A 54 -5.97 -1.44 -6.54
N ASN A 55 -6.78 -0.38 -6.43
CA ASN A 55 -6.71 0.61 -5.34
C ASN A 55 -6.98 -0.05 -3.98
N GLY A 56 -6.53 0.63 -2.92
CA GLY A 56 -6.53 0.10 -1.56
C GLY A 56 -5.12 0.00 -0.98
N LEU A 57 -4.91 -0.88 0.00
CA LEU A 57 -3.64 -1.02 0.69
C LEU A 57 -2.62 -1.82 -0.12
N TRP A 58 -1.40 -1.31 -0.15
CA TRP A 58 -0.22 -1.94 -0.76
C TRP A 58 0.91 -1.92 0.25
N ASN A 59 1.75 -2.95 0.26
CA ASN A 59 3.04 -2.88 0.96
C ASN A 59 3.92 -1.84 0.26
N TYR A 60 4.66 -1.04 1.01
CA TYR A 60 5.62 -0.10 0.45
C TYR A 60 6.98 -0.17 1.13
N ALA A 61 8.01 0.27 0.39
CA ALA A 61 9.35 0.45 0.92
C ALA A 61 10.06 1.59 0.19
N VAL A 62 10.96 2.28 0.87
CA VAL A 62 11.83 3.29 0.28
C VAL A 62 13.26 2.79 0.37
N THR A 63 13.92 2.65 -0.78
CA THR A 63 15.33 2.25 -0.88
C THR A 63 16.14 3.36 -1.53
N ARG A 64 17.46 3.20 -1.58
CA ARG A 64 18.27 4.02 -2.50
C ARG A 64 17.88 3.69 -3.94
N LYS A 65 17.94 4.70 -4.81
CA LYS A 65 17.68 4.59 -6.25
C LYS A 65 18.67 3.67 -6.98
N SER A 66 19.85 3.49 -6.43
CA SER A 66 20.86 2.53 -6.93
C SER A 66 20.59 1.08 -6.52
N ALA A 67 19.44 0.76 -5.91
CA ALA A 67 19.08 -0.62 -5.58
C ALA A 67 18.62 -1.36 -6.83
N ASP A 68 19.30 -2.45 -7.17
CA ASP A 68 19.03 -3.22 -8.41
C ASP A 68 17.96 -4.31 -8.23
N SER A 69 17.38 -4.44 -7.04
CA SER A 69 16.37 -5.47 -6.75
C SER A 69 15.35 -4.98 -5.72
N ALA A 70 14.18 -5.64 -5.73
CA ALA A 70 13.12 -5.37 -4.77
C ALA A 70 13.60 -5.65 -3.33
N PRO A 71 13.11 -4.89 -2.34
CA PRO A 71 13.53 -5.07 -0.96
C PRO A 71 13.03 -6.40 -0.38
N SER A 72 13.84 -6.99 0.50
CA SER A 72 13.46 -8.21 1.24
C SER A 72 12.51 -7.96 2.40
N SER A 73 12.34 -6.69 2.79
CA SER A 73 11.44 -6.26 3.86
C SER A 73 10.68 -5.00 3.46
N TRP A 74 9.44 -4.89 3.93
CA TRP A 74 8.55 -3.77 3.63
C TRP A 74 8.47 -2.83 4.84
N SER A 75 8.36 -1.54 4.58
CA SER A 75 8.29 -0.50 5.61
C SER A 75 6.92 -0.42 6.29
N GLY A 76 5.87 -0.85 5.60
CA GLY A 76 4.49 -0.81 6.06
C GLY A 76 3.52 -0.85 4.90
N GLU A 77 2.29 -0.39 5.13
CA GLU A 77 1.24 -0.27 4.11
C GLU A 77 1.01 1.19 3.70
N ILE A 78 0.65 1.40 2.44
CA ILE A 78 0.30 2.68 1.84
C ILE A 78 -1.05 2.58 1.12
N LEU A 79 -1.89 3.61 1.25
CA LEU A 79 -3.17 3.68 0.56
C LEU A 79 -3.01 4.26 -0.84
N VAL A 80 -3.14 3.41 -1.85
CA VAL A 80 -3.16 3.78 -3.28
C VAL A 80 -4.58 4.24 -3.63
N PRO A 81 -4.76 5.41 -4.28
CA PRO A 81 -3.80 6.07 -5.18
C PRO A 81 -3.05 7.29 -4.61
N PHE A 82 -3.00 7.48 -3.29
CA PHE A 82 -2.35 8.66 -2.72
C PHE A 82 -0.82 8.56 -2.79
N CYS A 83 -0.16 9.69 -3.08
CA CYS A 83 1.29 9.76 -3.06
C CYS A 83 1.86 9.55 -1.64
N ILE A 84 3.06 8.99 -1.55
CA ILE A 84 3.74 8.67 -0.28
C ILE A 84 3.96 9.90 0.63
N GLU A 85 4.09 11.09 0.05
CA GLU A 85 4.21 12.34 0.80
C GLU A 85 2.87 12.80 1.42
N SER A 86 1.74 12.28 0.96
CA SER A 86 0.42 12.69 1.44
C SER A 86 0.06 12.05 2.78
N ALA A 87 -0.61 12.80 3.64
CA ALA A 87 -1.25 12.26 4.84
C ALA A 87 -2.27 11.16 4.53
N LEU A 88 -3.04 11.31 3.44
CA LEU A 88 -4.05 10.34 3.00
C LEU A 88 -3.46 9.04 2.46
N SER A 89 -2.15 8.95 2.32
CA SER A 89 -1.48 7.67 2.04
C SER A 89 -1.28 6.84 3.31
N GLY A 90 -1.40 7.45 4.50
CA GLY A 90 -1.03 6.88 5.79
C GLY A 90 0.47 6.93 6.09
N VAL A 91 1.29 7.38 5.13
CA VAL A 91 2.76 7.36 5.25
C VAL A 91 3.35 8.75 5.52
N LYS A 92 3.01 9.75 4.69
CA LYS A 92 3.52 11.13 4.78
C LYS A 92 5.05 11.20 4.93
N LYS A 93 5.76 10.53 4.02
CA LYS A 93 7.23 10.46 4.02
C LYS A 93 7.80 11.21 2.83
N ARG A 94 8.79 12.08 3.08
CA ARG A 94 9.56 12.75 2.04
C ARG A 94 10.38 11.74 1.25
N VAL A 95 10.34 11.86 -0.08
CA VAL A 95 11.19 11.13 -1.03
C VAL A 95 12.09 12.13 -1.74
N THR A 96 13.33 11.74 -1.99
CA THR A 96 14.36 12.56 -2.66
C THR A 96 14.70 11.99 -4.04
N PRO A 97 15.44 12.74 -4.89
CA PRO A 97 15.88 12.22 -6.19
C PRO A 97 16.78 10.97 -6.13
N ASP A 98 17.35 10.67 -4.95
CA ASP A 98 18.21 9.52 -4.68
C ASP A 98 17.46 8.32 -4.10
N ASP A 99 16.14 8.43 -3.93
CA ASP A 99 15.28 7.37 -3.40
C ASP A 99 14.53 6.65 -4.53
N ALA A 100 14.18 5.39 -4.28
CA ALA A 100 13.22 4.61 -5.05
C ALA A 100 12.09 4.14 -4.14
N VAL A 101 10.84 4.30 -4.58
CA VAL A 101 9.66 3.84 -3.86
C VAL A 101 9.16 2.56 -4.51
N TRP A 102 9.10 1.50 -3.72
CA TRP A 102 8.61 0.18 -4.14
C TRP A 102 7.20 -0.02 -3.60
N TYR A 103 6.35 -0.65 -4.41
CA TYR A 103 5.00 -1.04 -4.06
C TYR A 103 4.81 -2.53 -4.34
N GLN A 104 4.12 -3.23 -3.45
CA GLN A 104 3.75 -4.64 -3.65
C GLN A 104 2.31 -4.88 -3.20
N ARG A 105 1.56 -5.59 -4.04
CA ARG A 105 0.24 -6.13 -3.70
C ARG A 105 0.04 -7.47 -4.39
N SER A 106 -0.44 -8.44 -3.63
CA SER A 106 -0.90 -9.73 -4.17
C SER A 106 -2.37 -9.64 -4.56
N PHE A 107 -2.74 -10.27 -5.67
CA PHE A 107 -4.12 -10.37 -6.11
C PHE A 107 -4.32 -11.66 -6.92
N ASP A 108 -5.53 -12.20 -6.89
CA ASP A 108 -5.89 -13.39 -7.67
C ASP A 108 -6.14 -13.01 -9.12
N ALA A 109 -5.26 -13.40 -10.05
CA ALA A 109 -5.53 -13.20 -11.47
C ALA A 109 -6.72 -14.06 -11.92
N PRO A 110 -7.62 -13.54 -12.78
CA PRO A 110 -8.64 -14.39 -13.39
C PRO A 110 -7.96 -15.49 -14.23
N ALA A 111 -8.62 -16.65 -14.33
CA ALA A 111 -8.13 -17.73 -15.19
C ALA A 111 -8.04 -17.23 -16.65
N PRO A 112 -6.99 -17.58 -17.40
CA PRO A 112 -6.94 -17.28 -18.82
C PRO A 112 -8.11 -17.96 -19.55
N SER A 113 -8.74 -17.24 -20.47
CA SER A 113 -9.81 -17.72 -21.36
C SER A 113 -9.32 -18.76 -22.35
#